data_AF-A0A1H2K129-F1
#
_entry.id   AF-A0A1H2K129-F1
#
_cell.length_a   1.000
_cell.length_b   1.000
_cell.length_c   1.000
_cell.angle_alpha   90.00
_cell.angle_beta   90.00
_cell.angle_gamma   90.00
#
_symmetry.space_group_name_H-M   'P 1'
#
loop_
_entity.id
_entity.type
_entity.pdbx_description
1 polymer ?
#
loop_
_entity_poly.entity_id
_entity_poly.type
_entity_poly.pdbx_seq_one_letter_code
_entity_poly.pdbx_strand_id
1 'polypeptide(L)'
;MLVLVQFPIVDGRVFARDSGVVDRPDWGTPRVSPLRAHREFVRGFGRVAFDPRAVNPAWADEAVFVRARRAVHFPTLQRRHFAGRDGGRWMVSLRSRRLLSDGGAAARFEIGFTVTRDPARGPISPAEVVGRLLALPAIVPGGRPEAEKELVLLGSSLARRYALATTRHGRDVAATLVAAGDPVVIAETPWDDDGAAAPAGRPLRLASTPTRHGGIATWYLRVGMPRPEAPRRNVRAAILHQHLQEETLDRVLRWVATGALEYVPQSPDGDRLEDYINTATKVVNRESYLGVKGADLRAALDAVASGQRAVEVRRRARLDGMRRQVRAKAERFLAERDAKRPSVNVSGRVVQVGDQIFSGQFYGPVAGTVYAERMRDSFNNFAAARPDDELQARVGELHERVADLVARLKEAAPDDAGEVAGTLATFTDELAKEKPNRTTLKALGRGIADAAKKVADVTTPVATAVSAVLKLFGIAAL
;
A
#
# COMPACT_ATOMS: atom_id res chain seq x y z
N MET A 1 -25.94 -2.57 12.07
CA MET A 1 -24.47 -2.44 12.11
C MET A 1 -24.03 -1.55 10.95
N LEU A 2 -23.06 -0.66 11.17
CA LEU A 2 -22.43 0.14 10.11
C LEU A 2 -21.00 -0.38 9.93
N VAL A 3 -20.60 -0.66 8.69
CA VAL A 3 -19.21 -1.07 8.37
C VAL A 3 -18.62 -0.09 7.38
N LEU A 4 -17.44 0.42 7.68
CA LEU A 4 -16.69 1.34 6.83
C LEU A 4 -15.35 0.71 6.49
N VAL A 5 -15.07 0.59 5.20
CA VAL A 5 -13.77 0.14 4.68
C VAL A 5 -13.08 1.36 4.10
N GLN A 6 -11.91 1.71 4.63
CA GLN A 6 -11.07 2.80 4.16
C GLN A 6 -9.88 2.22 3.38
N PHE A 7 -9.63 2.79 2.21
CA PHE A 7 -8.44 2.57 1.39
C PHE A 7 -7.62 3.86 1.36
N PRO A 8 -6.51 3.93 2.12
CA PRO A 8 -5.57 5.04 2.04
C PRO A 8 -4.94 5.10 0.64
N ILE A 9 -4.81 6.32 0.11
CA ILE A 9 -4.16 6.65 -1.15
C ILE A 9 -3.13 7.73 -0.84
N VAL A 10 -1.86 7.44 -1.10
CA VAL A 10 -0.74 8.32 -0.84
C VAL A 10 -0.30 8.93 -2.17
N ASP A 11 -0.21 10.25 -2.26
CA ASP A 11 0.19 10.99 -3.45
C ASP A 11 1.46 11.80 -3.19
N GLY A 12 2.62 11.23 -3.52
CA GLY A 12 3.92 11.86 -3.36
C GLY A 12 4.24 12.91 -4.42
N ARG A 13 3.43 13.01 -5.48
CA ARG A 13 3.66 13.96 -6.58
C ARG A 13 3.58 15.41 -6.12
N VAL A 14 2.88 15.69 -5.02
CA VAL A 14 2.80 17.03 -4.43
C VAL A 14 4.18 17.57 -3.98
N PHE A 15 5.15 16.68 -3.76
CA PHE A 15 6.53 17.00 -3.41
C PHE A 15 7.50 16.92 -4.60
N ALA A 16 7.02 16.51 -5.78
CA ALA A 16 7.84 16.45 -6.99
C ALA A 16 7.82 17.80 -7.72
N ARG A 17 8.96 18.17 -8.31
CA ARG A 17 9.12 19.40 -9.10
C ARG A 17 8.08 19.51 -10.22
N ASP A 18 7.87 18.41 -10.95
CA ASP A 18 6.86 18.27 -11.99
C ASP A 18 5.74 17.34 -11.53
N SER A 19 4.87 17.83 -10.64
CA SER A 19 3.81 17.01 -10.02
C SER A 19 2.86 16.39 -11.05
N GLY A 20 2.60 17.10 -12.16
CA GLY A 20 1.59 16.73 -13.15
C GLY A 20 0.16 16.72 -12.59
N VAL A 21 -0.05 17.14 -11.33
CA VAL A 21 -1.33 17.11 -10.64
C VAL A 21 -2.24 18.21 -11.19
N VAL A 22 -3.53 17.93 -11.31
CA VAL A 22 -4.54 18.93 -11.68
C VAL A 22 -4.76 19.89 -10.52
N ASP A 23 -4.98 21.17 -10.84
CA ASP A 23 -5.24 22.19 -9.80
C ASP A 23 -6.67 22.08 -9.20
N ARG A 24 -7.50 21.17 -9.73
CA ARG A 24 -8.89 20.97 -9.31
C ARG A 24 -9.24 19.50 -9.08
N PRO A 25 -10.06 19.19 -8.07
CA PRO A 25 -10.75 20.13 -7.20
C PRO A 25 -9.80 20.81 -6.21
N ASP A 26 -10.15 22.02 -5.79
CA ASP A 26 -9.40 22.71 -4.75
C ASP A 26 -9.75 22.06 -3.41
N TRP A 27 -8.89 21.13 -2.99
CA TRP A 27 -9.00 20.44 -1.71
C TRP A 27 -8.63 21.36 -0.53
N GLY A 28 -8.04 22.53 -0.79
CA GLY A 28 -7.56 23.46 0.22
C GLY A 28 -8.66 23.96 1.16
N THR A 29 -8.33 23.94 2.45
CA THR A 29 -9.11 24.43 3.60
C THR A 29 -9.96 25.68 3.33
N PRO A 30 -11.16 25.76 3.93
CA PRO A 30 -12.44 25.96 3.25
C PRO A 30 -12.61 27.40 2.74
N ARG A 31 -12.08 27.69 1.55
CA ARG A 31 -12.49 28.88 0.76
C ARG A 31 -13.48 28.54 -0.34
N VAL A 32 -13.70 27.25 -0.58
CA VAL A 32 -14.72 26.81 -1.53
C VAL A 32 -16.09 27.07 -0.90
N SER A 33 -16.70 28.20 -1.27
CA SER A 33 -18.12 28.44 -1.00
C SER A 33 -18.91 27.17 -1.33
N PRO A 34 -19.88 26.74 -0.50
CA PRO A 34 -20.71 25.57 -0.79
C PRO A 34 -21.29 25.57 -2.22
N LEU A 35 -21.52 26.76 -2.78
CA LEU A 35 -21.98 26.96 -4.17
C LEU A 35 -20.94 26.54 -5.24
N ARG A 36 -19.64 26.71 -4.97
CA ARG A 36 -18.55 26.30 -5.87
C ARG A 36 -18.25 24.81 -5.79
N ALA A 37 -18.38 24.21 -4.61
CA ALA A 37 -18.15 22.77 -4.41
C ALA A 37 -18.99 21.91 -5.37
N HIS A 38 -20.22 22.33 -5.70
CA HIS A 38 -21.09 21.57 -6.61
C HIS A 38 -20.68 21.60 -8.10
N ARG A 39 -19.76 22.50 -8.49
CA ARG A 39 -19.26 22.61 -9.87
C ARG A 39 -18.00 21.78 -10.10
N GLU A 40 -17.32 21.38 -9.03
CA GLU A 40 -16.08 20.62 -9.11
C GLU A 40 -16.32 19.12 -9.09
N PHE A 41 -15.41 18.37 -9.72
CA PHE A 41 -15.48 16.93 -9.79
C PHE A 41 -14.08 16.34 -9.95
N VAL A 42 -13.94 15.07 -9.54
CA VAL A 42 -12.76 14.26 -9.83
C VAL A 42 -13.15 13.27 -10.93
N ARG A 43 -12.41 13.30 -12.05
CA ARG A 43 -12.66 12.45 -13.22
C ARG A 43 -12.76 10.99 -12.80
N GLY A 44 -13.77 10.28 -13.30
CA GLY A 44 -14.00 8.89 -12.94
C GLY A 44 -14.51 8.65 -11.50
N PHE A 45 -14.45 9.59 -10.56
CA PHE A 45 -14.99 9.39 -9.22
C PHE A 45 -16.39 9.98 -9.10
N GLY A 46 -16.53 11.30 -9.27
CA GLY A 46 -17.81 12.01 -9.14
C GLY A 46 -17.65 13.48 -8.77
N ARG A 47 -18.77 14.11 -8.39
CA ARG A 47 -18.82 15.53 -8.00
C ARG A 47 -18.37 15.72 -6.56
N VAL A 48 -17.76 16.86 -6.29
CA VAL A 48 -17.48 17.36 -4.93
C VAL A 48 -18.81 17.71 -4.25
N ALA A 49 -18.88 17.45 -2.95
CA ALA A 49 -20.02 17.68 -2.09
C ALA A 49 -19.54 18.23 -0.75
N PHE A 50 -20.43 18.96 -0.08
CA PHE A 50 -20.19 19.53 1.23
C PHE A 50 -21.18 18.93 2.25
N ASP A 51 -20.70 18.51 3.42
CA ASP A 51 -21.53 18.11 4.57
C ASP A 51 -21.31 19.08 5.74
N PRO A 52 -22.22 20.04 5.99
CA PRO A 52 -22.03 21.00 7.08
C PRO A 52 -21.99 20.33 8.46
N ARG A 53 -22.57 19.13 8.61
CA ARG A 53 -22.53 18.38 9.87
C ARG A 53 -21.17 17.72 10.10
N ALA A 54 -20.35 17.63 9.06
CA ALA A 54 -18.99 17.11 9.11
C ALA A 54 -17.95 18.15 9.48
N VAL A 55 -18.32 19.43 9.49
CA VAL A 55 -17.40 20.50 9.82
C VAL A 55 -16.91 20.27 11.23
N ASN A 56 -15.65 19.90 11.33
CA ASN A 56 -14.93 19.73 12.57
C ASN A 56 -13.71 20.65 12.49
N PRO A 57 -13.50 21.56 13.45
CA PRO A 57 -12.34 22.46 13.44
C PRO A 57 -11.00 21.72 13.34
N ALA A 58 -10.93 20.48 13.83
CA ALA A 58 -9.72 19.66 13.72
C ALA A 58 -9.54 18.99 12.34
N TRP A 59 -10.60 18.85 11.54
CA TRP A 59 -10.60 18.27 10.20
C TRP A 59 -11.65 18.93 9.32
N ALA A 60 -11.36 20.16 8.90
CA ALA A 60 -12.26 20.90 8.02
C ALA A 60 -12.40 20.23 6.64
N ASP A 61 -11.39 19.45 6.24
CA ASP A 61 -11.33 18.66 5.02
C ASP A 61 -12.38 17.54 4.98
N GLU A 62 -12.84 17.00 6.12
CA GLU A 62 -13.91 15.98 6.14
C GLU A 62 -15.27 16.52 5.65
N ALA A 63 -15.46 17.84 5.71
CA ALA A 63 -16.66 18.47 5.21
C ALA A 63 -16.72 18.50 3.69
N VAL A 64 -15.58 18.44 3.00
CA VAL A 64 -15.49 18.47 1.54
C VAL A 64 -15.07 17.09 1.05
N PHE A 65 -15.95 16.42 0.31
CA PHE A 65 -15.67 15.08 -0.21
C PHE A 65 -16.27 14.89 -1.58
N VAL A 66 -15.75 13.93 -2.34
CA VAL A 66 -16.31 13.54 -3.63
C VAL A 66 -17.31 12.40 -3.45
N ARG A 67 -18.51 12.55 -4.01
CA ARG A 67 -19.51 11.47 -4.11
C ARG A 67 -19.08 10.46 -5.16
N ALA A 68 -18.21 9.54 -4.76
CA ALA A 68 -17.44 8.69 -5.66
C ALA A 68 -18.20 7.43 -6.13
N ARG A 69 -19.45 7.60 -6.60
CA ARG A 69 -20.32 6.49 -7.01
C ARG A 69 -19.78 5.69 -8.21
N ARG A 70 -18.88 6.27 -9.02
CA ARG A 70 -18.33 5.66 -10.23
C ARG A 70 -16.97 4.99 -10.01
N ALA A 71 -16.39 5.12 -8.82
CA ALA A 71 -15.04 4.63 -8.53
C ALA A 71 -15.00 3.10 -8.34
N VAL A 72 -16.04 2.52 -7.73
CA VAL A 72 -16.14 1.07 -7.47
C VAL A 72 -17.54 0.59 -7.79
N HIS A 73 -17.67 -0.49 -8.53
CA HIS A 73 -18.93 -1.19 -8.81
C HIS A 73 -18.97 -2.52 -8.07
N PHE A 74 -20.15 -2.89 -7.57
CA PHE A 74 -20.37 -4.17 -6.90
C PHE A 74 -21.41 -4.99 -7.68
N PRO A 75 -20.99 -5.79 -8.67
CA PRO A 75 -21.93 -6.48 -9.57
C PRO A 75 -22.88 -7.41 -8.80
N THR A 76 -22.43 -7.99 -7.69
CA THR A 76 -23.21 -8.96 -6.92
C THR A 76 -23.94 -8.37 -5.72
N LEU A 77 -23.74 -7.11 -5.35
CA LEU A 77 -24.26 -6.60 -4.07
C LEU A 77 -25.79 -6.47 -4.07
N GLN A 78 -26.41 -6.14 -5.20
CA GLN A 78 -27.87 -6.16 -5.33
C GLN A 78 -28.47 -7.57 -5.11
N ARG A 79 -27.65 -8.62 -5.21
CA ARG A 79 -28.07 -10.03 -5.11
C ARG A 79 -27.69 -10.69 -3.78
N ARG A 80 -26.99 -10.01 -2.87
CA ARG A 80 -26.43 -10.65 -1.67
C ARG A 80 -27.25 -10.36 -0.41
N HIS A 81 -28.01 -11.37 0.00
CA HIS A 81 -28.14 -11.69 1.41
C HIS A 81 -26.92 -12.53 1.81
N PHE A 82 -26.24 -12.22 2.92
CA PHE A 82 -25.25 -13.15 3.44
C PHE A 82 -25.98 -14.33 4.09
N ALA A 83 -25.76 -15.54 3.56
CA ALA A 83 -26.24 -16.78 4.16
C ALA A 83 -25.43 -17.10 5.42
N GLY A 84 -25.99 -16.92 6.62
CA GLY A 84 -25.38 -17.33 7.88
C GLY A 84 -25.20 -18.85 7.98
N ARG A 85 -24.41 -19.31 8.95
CA ARG A 85 -24.18 -20.75 9.18
C ARG A 85 -25.49 -21.53 9.38
N ASP A 86 -26.51 -20.87 9.94
CA ASP A 86 -27.83 -21.45 10.21
C ASP A 86 -28.88 -21.10 9.13
N GLY A 87 -28.44 -20.81 7.90
CA GLY A 87 -29.34 -20.38 6.82
C GLY A 87 -29.84 -18.93 6.97
N GLY A 88 -29.23 -18.16 7.87
CA GLY A 88 -29.60 -16.78 8.13
C GLY A 88 -29.43 -15.85 6.93
N ARG A 89 -30.22 -14.79 6.76
CA ARG A 89 -30.07 -13.86 5.62
C ARG A 89 -29.86 -12.44 6.11
N TRP A 90 -28.63 -11.97 6.05
CA TRP A 90 -28.32 -10.59 6.43
C TRP A 90 -28.42 -9.68 5.23
N MET A 91 -29.18 -8.59 5.36
CA MET A 91 -29.33 -7.61 4.30
C MET A 91 -28.17 -6.61 4.37
N VAL A 92 -27.38 -6.58 3.30
CA VAL A 92 -26.31 -5.60 3.14
C VAL A 92 -26.71 -4.59 2.09
N SER A 93 -26.61 -3.31 2.45
CA SER A 93 -26.83 -2.21 1.51
C SER A 93 -25.62 -1.28 1.49
N LEU A 94 -25.31 -0.77 0.31
CA LEU A 94 -24.25 0.23 0.13
C LEU A 94 -24.75 1.59 0.64
N ARG A 95 -24.15 2.09 1.72
CA ARG A 95 -24.51 3.38 2.33
C ARG A 95 -23.83 4.54 1.62
N SER A 96 -22.53 4.43 1.34
CA SER A 96 -21.75 5.53 0.78
C SER A 96 -20.48 5.05 0.06
N ARG A 97 -20.04 5.85 -0.92
CA ARG A 97 -18.70 5.81 -1.51
C ARG A 97 -18.17 7.24 -1.52
N ARG A 98 -17.08 7.51 -0.81
CA ARG A 98 -16.52 8.85 -0.64
C ARG A 98 -15.04 8.84 -0.97
N LEU A 99 -14.57 9.85 -1.68
CA LEU A 99 -13.16 10.15 -1.80
C LEU A 99 -12.91 11.45 -1.03
N LEU A 100 -11.96 11.42 -0.10
CA LEU A 100 -11.51 12.56 0.68
C LEU A 100 -10.02 12.79 0.39
N SER A 101 -9.57 14.02 0.51
CA SER A 101 -8.18 14.42 0.26
C SER A 101 -7.90 15.70 1.03
N ASP A 102 -6.76 15.78 1.68
CA ASP A 102 -6.31 16.98 2.40
C ASP A 102 -5.67 18.02 1.47
N GLY A 103 -5.52 17.69 0.18
CA GLY A 103 -4.85 18.52 -0.82
C GLY A 103 -3.33 18.44 -0.77
N GLY A 104 -2.78 17.75 0.22
CA GLY A 104 -1.39 17.33 0.28
C GLY A 104 -1.24 15.89 -0.21
N ALA A 105 -0.43 15.12 0.51
CA ALA A 105 -0.11 13.75 0.12
C ALA A 105 -1.16 12.71 0.52
N ALA A 106 -2.15 13.08 1.34
CA ALA A 106 -3.08 12.11 1.93
C ALA A 106 -4.47 12.20 1.28
N ALA A 107 -4.84 11.12 0.59
CA ALA A 107 -6.19 10.89 0.13
C ALA A 107 -6.73 9.56 0.69
N ARG A 108 -8.06 9.44 0.78
CA ARG A 108 -8.68 8.18 1.18
C ARG A 108 -9.97 7.92 0.45
N PHE A 109 -10.19 6.66 0.09
CA PHE A 109 -11.45 6.19 -0.44
C PHE A 109 -12.19 5.37 0.61
N GLU A 110 -13.40 5.77 0.95
CA GLU A 110 -14.25 5.12 1.94
C GLU A 110 -15.46 4.46 1.29
N ILE A 111 -15.74 3.23 1.69
CA ILE A 111 -16.97 2.51 1.36
C ILE A 111 -17.72 2.18 2.64
N GLY A 112 -18.95 2.69 2.74
CA GLY A 112 -19.85 2.42 3.86
C GLY A 112 -20.91 1.41 3.49
N PHE A 113 -21.16 0.45 4.38
CA PHE A 113 -22.21 -0.56 4.30
C PHE A 113 -23.12 -0.47 5.51
N THR A 114 -24.43 -0.51 5.28
CA THR A 114 -25.41 -0.78 6.33
C THR A 114 -25.74 -2.26 6.30
N VAL A 115 -25.57 -2.92 7.45
CA VAL A 115 -25.90 -4.33 7.63
C VAL A 115 -27.06 -4.41 8.62
N THR A 116 -28.19 -4.93 8.15
CA THR A 116 -29.40 -5.16 8.94
C THR A 116 -29.49 -6.64 9.28
N ARG A 117 -29.63 -6.94 10.57
CA ARG A 117 -29.81 -8.30 11.08
C ARG A 117 -31.20 -8.81 10.75
N ASP A 118 -31.28 -10.05 10.32
CA ASP A 118 -32.53 -10.82 10.31
C ASP A 118 -32.56 -11.68 11.59
N PRO A 119 -33.37 -11.32 12.59
CA PRO A 119 -33.39 -12.01 13.88
C PRO A 119 -33.92 -13.44 13.80
N ALA A 120 -34.69 -13.81 12.77
CA ALA A 120 -35.34 -15.11 12.65
C ALA A 120 -34.37 -16.27 12.34
N ARG A 121 -33.07 -15.99 12.28
CA ARG A 121 -32.17 -16.71 11.36
C ARG A 121 -30.75 -16.92 11.90
N GLY A 122 -30.59 -16.80 13.22
CA GLY A 122 -29.35 -17.10 13.95
C GLY A 122 -28.38 -15.92 14.11
N PRO A 123 -27.51 -15.94 15.14
CA PRO A 123 -26.46 -14.95 15.32
C PRO A 123 -25.34 -15.12 14.26
N ILE A 124 -24.78 -14.01 13.80
CA ILE A 124 -23.52 -13.99 13.04
C ILE A 124 -22.60 -12.99 13.73
N SER A 125 -21.37 -13.41 13.99
CA SER A 125 -20.39 -12.53 14.59
C SER A 125 -20.10 -11.30 13.71
N PRO A 126 -19.88 -10.10 14.28
CA PRO A 126 -19.44 -8.94 13.52
C PRO A 126 -18.17 -9.19 12.70
N ALA A 127 -17.26 -10.04 13.20
CA ALA A 127 -16.04 -10.42 12.48
C ALA A 127 -16.33 -11.23 11.23
N GLU A 128 -17.25 -12.19 11.30
CA GLU A 128 -17.69 -12.94 10.12
C GLU A 128 -18.40 -12.04 9.09
N VAL A 129 -19.23 -11.09 9.54
CA VAL A 129 -19.85 -10.09 8.66
C VAL A 129 -18.78 -9.27 7.95
N VAL A 130 -17.77 -8.76 8.68
CA VAL A 130 -16.67 -7.99 8.09
C VAL A 130 -15.87 -8.83 7.09
N GLY A 131 -15.51 -10.06 7.44
CA GLY A 131 -14.78 -10.96 6.54
C GLY A 131 -15.53 -11.20 5.22
N ARG A 132 -16.84 -11.42 5.29
CA ARG A 132 -17.71 -11.59 4.11
C ARG A 132 -17.85 -10.31 3.29
N LEU A 133 -17.87 -9.14 3.92
CA LEU A 133 -17.84 -7.84 3.23
C LEU A 133 -16.52 -7.62 2.50
N LEU A 134 -15.40 -7.95 3.13
CA LEU A 134 -14.06 -7.83 2.53
C LEU A 134 -13.85 -8.78 1.33
N ALA A 135 -14.54 -9.92 1.33
CA ALA A 135 -14.60 -10.87 0.21
C ALA A 135 -15.68 -10.50 -0.85
N LEU A 136 -16.35 -9.36 -0.75
CA LEU A 136 -17.29 -8.93 -1.79
C LEU A 136 -16.54 -8.67 -3.10
N PRO A 137 -16.96 -9.27 -4.22
CA PRO A 137 -16.38 -8.95 -5.50
C PRO A 137 -16.78 -7.54 -5.94
N ALA A 138 -15.80 -6.82 -6.47
CA ALA A 138 -15.90 -5.44 -6.84
C ALA A 138 -14.98 -5.12 -8.02
N ILE A 139 -15.37 -4.12 -8.79
CA ILE A 139 -14.67 -3.68 -10.00
C ILE A 139 -14.31 -2.21 -9.83
N VAL A 140 -13.08 -1.82 -10.19
CA VAL A 140 -12.66 -0.42 -10.32
C VAL A 140 -12.60 -0.10 -11.83
N PRO A 141 -13.63 0.55 -12.41
CA PRO A 141 -13.61 0.90 -13.83
C PRO A 141 -12.35 1.68 -14.26
N GLY A 142 -11.93 1.54 -15.50
CA GLY A 142 -10.75 2.20 -16.06
C GLY A 142 -9.40 1.69 -15.54
N GLY A 143 -9.36 0.77 -14.59
CA GLY A 143 -8.12 0.07 -14.24
C GLY A 143 -7.89 -1.05 -15.26
N ARG A 144 -6.83 -1.01 -16.05
CA ARG A 144 -6.45 -2.15 -16.91
C ARG A 144 -5.60 -3.16 -16.12
N PRO A 145 -5.92 -4.47 -16.15
CA PRO A 145 -7.17 -5.06 -16.65
C PRO A 145 -8.37 -4.75 -15.72
N GLU A 146 -9.55 -4.53 -16.30
CA GLU A 146 -10.80 -4.32 -15.55
C GLU A 146 -11.27 -5.68 -15.01
N ALA A 147 -10.56 -6.16 -13.98
CA ALA A 147 -10.84 -7.44 -13.37
C ALA A 147 -11.69 -7.26 -12.11
N GLU A 148 -12.64 -8.18 -11.93
CA GLU A 148 -13.32 -8.36 -10.66
C GLU A 148 -12.32 -8.84 -9.60
N LYS A 149 -12.27 -8.14 -8.47
CA LYS A 149 -11.40 -8.45 -7.34
C LYS A 149 -12.21 -8.42 -6.05
N GLU A 150 -11.74 -9.10 -5.02
CA GLU A 150 -12.31 -8.92 -3.69
C GLU A 150 -12.10 -7.49 -3.19
N LEU A 151 -13.06 -6.98 -2.43
CA LEU A 151 -13.08 -5.63 -1.91
C LEU A 151 -11.76 -5.28 -1.20
N VAL A 152 -11.22 -6.19 -0.41
CA VAL A 152 -9.95 -5.99 0.31
C VAL A 152 -8.76 -5.68 -0.62
N LEU A 153 -8.82 -6.10 -1.88
CA LEU A 153 -7.75 -5.95 -2.87
C LEU A 153 -7.85 -4.70 -3.74
N LEU A 154 -8.83 -3.83 -3.51
CA LEU A 154 -9.06 -2.69 -4.41
C LEU A 154 -8.03 -1.58 -4.28
N GLY A 155 -7.23 -1.54 -3.21
CA GLY A 155 -6.32 -0.44 -2.88
C GLY A 155 -5.46 0.01 -4.06
N SER A 156 -4.67 -0.88 -4.65
CA SER A 156 -3.77 -0.55 -5.77
C SER A 156 -4.53 -0.06 -7.02
N SER A 157 -5.71 -0.62 -7.28
CA SER A 157 -6.54 -0.25 -8.44
C SER A 157 -7.18 1.13 -8.24
N LEU A 158 -7.58 1.44 -7.00
CA LEU A 158 -8.07 2.75 -6.58
C LEU A 158 -6.99 3.83 -6.65
N ALA A 159 -5.78 3.53 -6.16
CA ALA A 159 -4.64 4.45 -6.22
C ALA A 159 -4.26 4.77 -7.67
N ARG A 160 -4.16 3.76 -8.54
CA ARG A 160 -3.92 3.97 -9.98
C ARG A 160 -5.02 4.82 -10.62
N ARG A 161 -6.28 4.53 -10.31
CA ARG A 161 -7.40 5.33 -10.83
C ARG A 161 -7.36 6.76 -10.32
N TYR A 162 -7.01 6.97 -9.06
CA TYR A 162 -6.83 8.29 -8.49
C TYR A 162 -5.73 9.04 -9.23
N ALA A 163 -4.56 8.43 -9.42
CA ALA A 163 -3.45 9.01 -10.18
C ALA A 163 -3.90 9.47 -11.58
N LEU A 164 -4.59 8.61 -12.34
CA LEU A 164 -5.12 8.95 -13.66
C LEU A 164 -6.15 10.09 -13.59
N ALA A 165 -7.04 10.06 -12.61
CA ALA A 165 -8.07 11.06 -12.44
C ALA A 165 -7.49 12.45 -12.14
N THR A 166 -6.40 12.50 -11.37
CA THR A 166 -5.77 13.72 -10.87
C THR A 166 -4.51 14.13 -11.63
N THR A 167 -4.17 13.48 -12.76
CA THR A 167 -3.06 13.92 -13.63
C THR A 167 -3.58 14.83 -14.75
N ARG A 168 -2.90 15.93 -15.05
CA ARG A 168 -3.25 16.81 -16.19
C ARG A 168 -3.23 16.01 -17.50
N HIS A 169 -4.15 16.31 -18.41
CA HIS A 169 -4.21 15.61 -19.69
C HIS A 169 -2.93 15.84 -20.50
N GLY A 170 -2.43 14.79 -21.16
CA GLY A 170 -1.18 14.84 -21.94
C GLY A 170 0.11 14.85 -21.12
N ARG A 171 0.03 14.68 -19.79
CA ARG A 171 1.22 14.49 -18.94
C ARG A 171 1.38 13.01 -18.60
N ASP A 172 2.63 12.57 -18.59
CA ASP A 172 2.97 11.25 -18.05
C ASP A 172 2.60 11.21 -16.58
N VAL A 173 1.88 10.16 -16.22
CA VAL A 173 1.48 9.94 -14.84
C VAL A 173 2.73 9.46 -14.13
N ALA A 174 3.26 10.25 -13.20
CA ALA A 174 4.20 9.78 -12.19
C ALA A 174 3.48 8.80 -11.23
N ALA A 175 2.93 7.71 -11.78
CA ALA A 175 2.05 6.76 -11.12
C ALA A 175 2.78 6.00 -10.02
N THR A 176 4.11 5.93 -10.12
CA THR A 176 5.00 5.37 -9.10
C THR A 176 4.95 6.16 -7.79
N LEU A 177 4.62 7.45 -7.85
CA LEU A 177 4.43 8.33 -6.69
C LEU A 177 2.96 8.39 -6.24
N VAL A 178 2.10 7.49 -6.72
CA VAL A 178 0.74 7.33 -6.18
C VAL A 178 0.53 5.88 -5.79
N ALA A 179 0.48 5.61 -4.49
CA ALA A 179 0.40 4.26 -3.96
C ALA A 179 -0.79 4.09 -3.03
N ALA A 180 -1.22 2.83 -2.88
CA ALA A 180 -2.17 2.46 -1.84
C ALA A 180 -1.42 2.25 -0.51
N GLY A 181 -2.08 2.62 0.58
CA GLY A 181 -1.75 2.12 1.92
C GLY A 181 -2.58 0.89 2.27
N ASP A 182 -2.29 0.30 3.42
CA ASP A 182 -3.04 -0.86 3.92
C ASP A 182 -4.48 -0.45 4.27
N PRO A 183 -5.51 -1.22 3.85
CA PRO A 183 -6.88 -0.88 4.18
C PRO A 183 -7.18 -1.12 5.66
N VAL A 184 -8.10 -0.32 6.20
CA VAL A 184 -8.60 -0.47 7.58
C VAL A 184 -10.12 -0.52 7.58
N VAL A 185 -10.68 -1.33 8.47
CA VAL A 185 -12.13 -1.46 8.66
C VAL A 185 -12.54 -0.87 10.00
N ILE A 186 -13.68 -0.18 10.01
CA ILE A 186 -14.39 0.19 11.23
C ILE A 186 -15.79 -0.43 11.19
N ALA A 187 -16.15 -1.14 12.24
CA ALA A 187 -17.44 -1.77 12.43
C ALA A 187 -18.13 -1.23 13.68
N GLU A 188 -19.24 -0.52 13.48
CA GLU A 188 -20.12 -0.07 14.57
C GLU A 188 -21.19 -1.14 14.83
N THR A 189 -21.09 -1.75 16.01
CA THR A 189 -21.92 -2.90 16.39
C THR A 189 -22.52 -2.70 17.79
N PRO A 190 -23.81 -2.99 18.00
CA PRO A 190 -24.40 -3.08 19.33
C PRO A 190 -23.89 -4.38 19.97
N TRP A 191 -22.91 -4.30 20.86
CA TRP A 191 -22.34 -5.51 21.43
C TRP A 191 -23.27 -6.12 22.47
N ASP A 192 -23.66 -7.38 22.23
CA ASP A 192 -23.96 -8.41 23.25
C ASP A 192 -23.79 -9.88 22.74
N ASP A 193 -23.28 -10.14 21.52
CA ASP A 193 -23.49 -11.45 20.86
C ASP A 193 -22.27 -12.37 20.60
N ASP A 194 -21.03 -12.05 21.01
CA ASP A 194 -19.91 -12.99 20.83
C ASP A 194 -18.99 -13.07 22.04
N GLY A 195 -18.83 -14.28 22.58
CA GLY A 195 -18.09 -14.66 23.80
C GLY A 195 -16.59 -14.31 23.89
N ALA A 196 -16.08 -13.42 23.07
CA ALA A 196 -14.85 -12.69 23.38
C ALA A 196 -15.25 -11.36 24.05
N ALA A 197 -15.62 -11.44 25.33
CA ALA A 197 -15.86 -10.27 26.16
C ALA A 197 -14.71 -9.30 25.95
N ALA A 198 -14.96 -8.16 25.29
CA ALA A 198 -13.98 -7.10 25.35
C ALA A 198 -13.76 -6.77 26.82
N PRO A 199 -12.52 -6.43 27.22
CA PRO A 199 -12.25 -6.04 28.60
C PRO A 199 -13.29 -5.01 29.03
N ALA A 200 -14.00 -5.35 30.11
CA ALA A 200 -15.18 -4.61 30.55
C ALA A 200 -14.89 -3.10 30.56
N GLY A 201 -15.77 -2.31 29.93
CA GLY A 201 -15.66 -0.86 29.91
C GLY A 201 -14.89 -0.22 28.75
N ARG A 202 -14.27 -0.98 27.83
CA ARG A 202 -13.63 -0.37 26.64
C ARG A 202 -14.63 -0.20 25.48
N PRO A 203 -14.89 1.03 25.00
CA PRO A 203 -15.83 1.27 23.89
C PRO A 203 -15.26 0.88 22.52
N LEU A 204 -13.96 0.58 22.45
CA LEU A 204 -13.19 0.35 21.23
C LEU A 204 -12.35 -0.92 21.37
N ARG A 205 -12.38 -1.77 20.35
CA ARG A 205 -11.54 -2.97 20.24
C ARG A 205 -10.90 -3.02 18.86
N LEU A 206 -9.59 -3.15 18.79
CA LEU A 206 -8.90 -3.52 17.56
C LEU A 206 -8.79 -5.04 17.47
N ALA A 207 -9.06 -5.62 16.30
CA ALA A 207 -8.74 -7.00 16.00
C ALA A 207 -8.23 -7.13 14.56
N SER A 208 -7.65 -8.28 14.25
CA SER A 208 -7.31 -8.67 12.89
C SER A 208 -8.42 -9.54 12.32
N THR A 209 -9.17 -9.04 11.34
CA THR A 209 -10.19 -9.85 10.65
C THR A 209 -9.51 -10.72 9.61
N PRO A 210 -9.57 -12.05 9.72
CA PRO A 210 -8.92 -12.93 8.78
C PRO A 210 -9.61 -12.85 7.42
N THR A 211 -8.81 -12.77 6.37
CA THR A 211 -9.21 -12.95 4.98
C THR A 211 -8.31 -14.01 4.35
N ARG A 212 -8.68 -14.51 3.17
CA ARG A 212 -7.79 -15.40 2.39
C ARG A 212 -6.50 -14.71 1.91
N HIS A 213 -6.38 -13.40 2.13
CA HIS A 213 -5.23 -12.59 1.75
C HIS A 213 -4.43 -12.09 2.96
N GLY A 214 -4.77 -12.54 4.16
CA GLY A 214 -4.15 -12.10 5.42
C GLY A 214 -5.12 -11.39 6.35
N GLY A 215 -4.61 -10.90 7.47
CA GLY A 215 -5.39 -10.19 8.47
C GLY A 215 -5.59 -8.72 8.13
N ILE A 216 -6.82 -8.22 8.25
CA ILE A 216 -7.15 -6.80 8.07
C ILE A 216 -7.47 -6.14 9.41
N ALA A 217 -6.74 -5.07 9.72
CA ALA A 217 -6.99 -4.25 10.90
C ALA A 217 -8.46 -3.79 10.92
N THR A 218 -9.19 -4.21 11.94
CA THR A 218 -10.62 -3.95 12.10
C THR A 218 -10.92 -3.42 13.48
N TRP A 219 -11.36 -2.17 13.53
CA TRP A 219 -11.81 -1.52 14.75
C TRP A 219 -13.30 -1.78 14.96
N TYR A 220 -13.65 -2.37 16.09
CA TYR A 220 -15.02 -2.56 16.54
C TYR A 220 -15.36 -1.45 17.54
N LEU A 221 -16.33 -0.61 17.17
CA LEU A 221 -16.87 0.45 18.01
C LEU A 221 -18.21 0.01 18.59
N ARG A 222 -18.32 -0.02 19.92
CA ARG A 222 -19.56 -0.42 20.59
C ARG A 222 -20.64 0.67 20.45
N VAL A 223 -21.82 0.27 19.98
CA VAL A 223 -23.04 1.09 19.92
C VAL A 223 -23.86 0.81 21.17
N GLY A 224 -24.37 1.85 21.83
CA GLY A 224 -25.34 1.72 22.93
C GLY A 224 -24.81 2.01 24.34
N MET A 225 -23.50 2.21 24.52
CA MET A 225 -22.97 2.62 25.83
C MET A 225 -23.49 4.01 26.23
N PRO A 226 -23.86 4.23 27.51
CA PRO A 226 -24.06 5.57 28.04
C PRO A 226 -22.77 6.37 27.86
N ARG A 227 -22.91 7.54 27.21
CA ARG A 227 -21.89 8.46 26.69
C ARG A 227 -20.44 8.32 27.21
N PRO A 228 -19.44 8.27 26.31
CA PRO A 228 -18.30 9.18 26.39
C PRO A 228 -18.68 10.56 25.80
N GLU A 229 -18.06 11.62 26.29
CA GLU A 229 -18.27 13.03 25.90
C GLU A 229 -18.06 13.31 24.39
N ALA A 230 -17.36 12.42 23.67
CA ALA A 230 -17.07 12.57 22.25
C ALA A 230 -18.11 11.85 21.34
N PRO A 231 -18.70 12.55 20.35
CA PRO A 231 -19.57 11.94 19.33
C PRO A 231 -18.90 10.72 18.66
N ARG A 232 -19.61 9.60 18.44
CA ARG A 232 -19.04 8.40 17.77
C ARG A 232 -18.39 8.70 16.42
N ARG A 233 -18.97 9.64 15.68
CA ARG A 233 -18.40 10.17 14.43
C ARG A 233 -16.96 10.65 14.62
N ASN A 234 -16.69 11.33 15.74
CA ASN A 234 -15.39 11.91 16.07
C ASN A 234 -14.34 10.82 16.35
N VAL A 235 -14.71 9.80 17.11
CA VAL A 235 -13.84 8.64 17.36
C VAL A 235 -13.49 7.94 16.04
N ARG A 236 -14.51 7.73 15.19
CA ARG A 236 -14.32 7.13 13.88
C ARG A 236 -13.41 7.97 12.97
N ALA A 237 -13.67 9.26 12.86
CA ALA A 237 -12.86 10.21 12.11
C ALA A 237 -11.40 10.18 12.58
N ALA A 238 -11.18 10.22 13.89
CA ALA A 238 -9.86 10.16 14.50
C ALA A 238 -9.11 8.88 14.14
N ILE A 239 -9.75 7.70 14.25
CA ILE A 239 -9.14 6.41 13.88
C ILE A 239 -8.78 6.38 12.39
N LEU A 240 -9.72 6.75 11.52
CA LEU A 240 -9.49 6.72 10.07
C LEU A 240 -8.39 7.67 9.66
N HIS A 241 -8.36 8.88 10.24
CA HIS A 241 -7.35 9.88 9.94
C HIS A 241 -5.97 9.51 10.50
N GLN A 242 -5.89 9.00 11.73
CA GLN A 242 -4.64 8.47 12.28
C GLN A 242 -4.05 7.41 11.36
N HIS A 243 -4.85 6.41 10.97
CA HIS A 243 -4.41 5.35 10.08
C HIS A 243 -3.96 5.90 8.72
N LEU A 244 -4.72 6.83 8.14
CA LEU A 244 -4.34 7.49 6.89
C LEU A 244 -2.99 8.20 7.01
N GLN A 245 -2.76 8.98 8.07
CA GLN A 245 -1.51 9.72 8.24
C GLN A 245 -0.32 8.81 8.48
N GLU A 246 -0.49 7.71 9.22
CA GLU A 246 0.55 6.70 9.36
C GLU A 246 0.91 6.05 8.02
N GLU A 247 -0.07 5.63 7.23
CA GLU A 247 0.18 5.06 5.89
C GLU A 247 0.86 6.06 4.96
N THR A 248 0.41 7.31 4.97
CA THR A 248 0.96 8.35 4.09
C THR A 248 2.39 8.69 4.46
N LEU A 249 2.67 8.90 5.75
CA LEU A 249 4.02 9.20 6.22
C LEU A 249 4.99 8.05 5.94
N ASP A 250 4.58 6.80 6.23
CA ASP A 250 5.38 5.61 5.93
C ASP A 250 5.72 5.50 4.44
N ARG A 251 4.74 5.68 3.56
CA ARG A 251 4.96 5.63 2.10
C ARG A 251 5.87 6.76 1.61
N VAL A 252 5.66 7.99 2.07
CA VAL A 252 6.49 9.14 1.69
C VAL A 252 7.94 8.92 2.11
N LEU A 253 8.18 8.48 3.35
CA LEU A 253 9.53 8.18 3.84
C LEU A 253 10.19 7.03 3.06
N ARG A 254 9.41 6.03 2.63
CA ARG A 254 9.92 4.97 1.74
C ARG A 254 10.36 5.54 0.39
N TRP A 255 9.59 6.41 -0.25
CA TRP A 255 9.99 7.02 -1.52
C TRP A 255 11.27 7.85 -1.41
N VAL A 256 11.43 8.59 -0.31
CA VAL A 256 12.69 9.31 -0.04
C VAL A 256 13.84 8.32 0.12
N ALA A 257 13.63 7.25 0.90
CA ALA A 257 14.65 6.25 1.14
C ALA A 257 15.05 5.46 -0.12
N THR A 258 14.10 5.19 -1.03
CA THR A 258 14.38 4.52 -2.31
C THR A 258 14.89 5.47 -3.39
N GLY A 259 14.85 6.77 -3.16
CA GLY A 259 15.17 7.79 -4.16
C GLY A 259 14.09 7.96 -5.24
N ALA A 260 12.92 7.32 -5.08
CA ALA A 260 11.76 7.57 -5.94
C ALA A 260 11.24 9.01 -5.79
N LEU A 261 11.38 9.57 -4.58
CA LEU A 261 11.17 10.99 -4.31
C LEU A 261 12.52 11.63 -3.96
N GLU A 262 13.04 12.46 -4.84
CA GLU A 262 14.29 13.18 -4.62
C GLU A 262 14.08 14.29 -3.60
N TYR A 263 14.89 14.28 -2.54
CA TYR A 263 14.94 15.37 -1.56
C TYR A 263 16.15 16.26 -1.84
N VAL A 264 15.88 17.52 -2.17
CA VAL A 264 16.90 18.56 -2.37
C VAL A 264 16.81 19.56 -1.21
N PRO A 265 17.81 19.62 -0.30
CA PRO A 265 17.80 20.56 0.82
C PRO A 265 17.62 22.00 0.34
N GLN A 266 16.86 22.80 1.11
CA GLN A 266 16.64 24.24 0.87
C GLN A 266 15.96 24.58 -0.48
N SER A 267 15.44 23.58 -1.19
CA SER A 267 14.56 23.82 -2.34
C SER A 267 13.11 24.02 -1.88
N PRO A 268 12.26 24.72 -2.65
CA PRO A 268 10.83 24.84 -2.33
C PRO A 268 10.13 23.48 -2.17
N ASP A 269 10.56 22.47 -2.92
CA ASP A 269 10.00 21.11 -2.85
C ASP A 269 10.48 20.37 -1.59
N GLY A 270 11.76 20.53 -1.26
CA GLY A 270 12.36 20.01 -0.03
C GLY A 270 11.73 20.62 1.23
N ASP A 271 11.51 21.94 1.25
CA ASP A 271 10.83 22.62 2.36
C ASP A 271 9.38 22.13 2.52
N ARG A 272 8.64 21.96 1.42
CA ARG A 272 7.28 21.38 1.46
C ARG A 272 7.27 19.96 2.02
N LEU A 273 8.26 19.14 1.65
CA LEU A 273 8.39 17.79 2.18
C LEU A 273 8.75 17.78 3.67
N GLU A 274 9.66 18.64 4.12
CA GLU A 274 10.01 18.78 5.55
C GLU A 274 8.82 19.25 6.38
N ASP A 275 8.09 20.25 5.90
CA ASP A 275 6.90 20.77 6.56
C ASP A 275 5.80 19.71 6.66
N TYR A 276 5.61 18.92 5.59
CA TYR A 276 4.72 17.78 5.62
C TYR A 276 5.14 16.75 6.66
N ILE A 277 6.40 16.28 6.64
CA ILE A 277 6.90 15.27 7.60
C ILE A 277 6.75 15.78 9.03
N ASN A 278 7.09 17.05 9.28
CA ASN A 278 6.95 17.66 10.60
C ASN A 278 5.48 17.76 11.04
N THR A 279 4.57 18.07 10.13
CA THR A 279 3.13 18.15 10.41
C THR A 279 2.52 16.76 10.62
N ALA A 280 2.79 15.81 9.72
CA ALA A 280 2.32 14.43 9.80
C ALA A 280 2.82 13.75 11.08
N THR A 281 4.10 13.92 11.45
CA THR A 281 4.63 13.37 12.71
C THR A 281 4.01 14.03 13.95
N LYS A 282 3.69 15.33 13.92
CA LYS A 282 2.94 15.98 15.02
C LYS A 282 1.53 15.44 15.15
N VAL A 283 0.87 15.15 14.02
CA VAL A 283 -0.42 14.49 14.01
C VAL A 283 -0.22 13.11 14.62
N VAL A 284 0.49 12.19 13.98
CA VAL A 284 0.66 10.79 14.44
C VAL A 284 1.03 10.65 15.93
N ASN A 285 1.84 11.57 16.48
CA ASN A 285 2.29 11.56 17.88
C ASN A 285 1.40 12.32 18.87
N ARG A 286 0.25 12.84 18.45
CA ARG A 286 -0.64 13.63 19.31
C ARG A 286 -1.18 12.79 20.47
N GLU A 287 -1.10 13.33 21.67
CA GLU A 287 -1.52 12.61 22.89
C GLU A 287 -3.02 12.32 22.96
N SER A 288 -3.83 13.16 22.32
CA SER A 288 -5.28 12.96 22.23
C SER A 288 -5.88 13.54 20.95
N TYR A 289 -6.98 12.93 20.51
CA TYR A 289 -7.76 13.28 19.34
C TYR A 289 -9.24 13.32 19.70
N LEU A 290 -9.83 14.51 19.78
CA LEU A 290 -11.25 14.70 20.11
C LEU A 290 -11.71 13.91 21.35
N GLY A 291 -10.92 13.94 22.43
CA GLY A 291 -11.21 13.19 23.65
C GLY A 291 -10.87 11.70 23.60
N VAL A 292 -10.41 11.18 22.46
CA VAL A 292 -9.78 9.86 22.38
C VAL A 292 -8.31 10.01 22.75
N LYS A 293 -7.84 9.37 23.82
CA LYS A 293 -6.41 9.36 24.13
C LYS A 293 -5.67 8.62 23.03
N GLY A 294 -4.73 9.28 22.36
CA GLY A 294 -3.85 8.68 21.37
C GLY A 294 -3.01 7.55 21.96
N ALA A 295 -2.76 7.56 23.27
CA ALA A 295 -2.20 6.42 23.99
C ALA A 295 -3.08 5.16 23.91
N ASP A 296 -4.41 5.29 24.01
CA ASP A 296 -5.33 4.14 23.93
C ASP A 296 -5.39 3.56 22.52
N LEU A 297 -5.36 4.42 21.50
CA LEU A 297 -5.27 4.01 20.09
C LEU A 297 -3.96 3.27 19.83
N ARG A 298 -2.83 3.81 20.33
CA ARG A 298 -1.52 3.19 20.20
C ARG A 298 -1.44 1.86 20.95
N ALA A 299 -1.89 1.80 22.19
CA ALA A 299 -1.91 0.55 22.96
C ALA A 299 -2.78 -0.53 22.31
N ALA A 300 -3.91 -0.16 21.69
CA ALA A 300 -4.73 -1.08 20.92
C ALA A 300 -4.02 -1.59 19.65
N LEU A 301 -3.29 -0.70 18.95
CA LEU A 301 -2.43 -1.07 17.81
C LEU A 301 -1.29 -2.00 18.24
N ASP A 302 -0.60 -1.67 19.34
CA ASP A 302 0.54 -2.44 19.87
C ASP A 302 0.14 -3.87 20.27
N ALA A 303 -1.10 -4.06 20.78
CA ALA A 303 -1.61 -5.38 21.14
C ALA A 303 -1.81 -6.34 19.94
N VAL A 304 -1.95 -5.82 18.71
CA VAL A 304 -2.15 -6.62 17.49
C VAL A 304 -0.84 -6.82 16.71
N ALA A 305 0.17 -6.04 17.06
CA ALA A 305 1.39 -5.82 16.30
C ALA A 305 2.56 -6.79 16.57
N SER A 306 2.41 -7.78 17.44
CA SER A 306 3.55 -8.58 17.94
C SER A 306 4.22 -9.43 16.85
N GLY A 307 5.26 -8.87 16.23
CA GLY A 307 6.20 -9.52 15.34
C GLY A 307 7.30 -8.54 14.93
N GLN A 308 8.49 -8.66 15.55
CA GLN A 308 9.64 -7.80 15.26
C GLN A 308 10.39 -8.22 13.99
N ARG A 309 10.87 -7.23 13.22
CA ARG A 309 11.94 -7.40 12.22
C ARG A 309 12.85 -6.16 12.17
N ALA A 310 14.11 -6.38 11.78
CA ALA A 310 15.14 -5.35 11.63
C ALA A 310 15.28 -4.89 10.17
N VAL A 311 15.22 -3.58 9.93
CA VAL A 311 15.62 -2.93 8.67
C VAL A 311 16.16 -1.54 9.01
N GLU A 312 17.49 -1.29 9.03
CA GLU A 312 17.96 0.01 9.57
C GLU A 312 19.15 0.74 8.91
N VAL A 313 19.91 0.16 7.97
CA VAL A 313 21.16 0.86 7.56
C VAL A 313 20.99 1.79 6.35
N ARG A 314 20.35 1.35 5.26
CA ARG A 314 20.25 2.16 4.02
C ARG A 314 19.25 3.33 4.09
N ARG A 315 18.21 3.25 4.93
CA ARG A 315 17.18 4.31 5.06
C ARG A 315 17.76 5.60 5.66
N ARG A 316 18.78 5.51 6.51
CA ARG A 316 19.34 6.65 7.25
C ARG A 316 20.14 7.61 6.36
N ALA A 317 20.88 7.11 5.38
CA ALA A 317 21.75 7.93 4.52
C ALA A 317 20.98 8.86 3.57
N ARG A 318 19.77 8.50 3.14
CA ARG A 318 18.97 9.31 2.20
C ARG A 318 18.16 10.42 2.88
N LEU A 319 18.11 10.42 4.21
CA LEU A 319 17.58 11.53 5.02
C LEU A 319 18.69 12.54 5.38
N ASP A 320 19.92 12.33 4.91
CA ASP A 320 21.02 13.28 5.08
C ASP A 320 20.68 14.59 4.36
N GLY A 321 20.90 15.71 5.03
CA GLY A 321 20.53 17.06 4.55
C GLY A 321 19.20 17.59 5.10
N MET A 322 18.30 16.72 5.58
CA MET A 322 17.09 17.17 6.29
C MET A 322 17.44 17.89 7.59
N ARG A 323 16.64 18.88 7.99
CA ARG A 323 16.75 19.49 9.32
C ARG A 323 16.80 18.40 10.39
N ARG A 324 17.82 18.45 11.26
CA ARG A 324 18.11 17.43 12.29
C ARG A 324 16.86 17.00 13.07
N GLN A 325 16.01 17.96 13.43
CA GLN A 325 14.78 17.69 14.17
C GLN A 325 13.76 16.89 13.35
N VAL A 326 13.60 17.17 12.06
CA VAL A 326 12.66 16.47 11.17
C VAL A 326 13.15 15.05 10.93
N ARG A 327 14.45 14.89 10.64
CA ARG A 327 15.10 13.58 10.49
C ARG A 327 14.90 12.70 11.72
N ALA A 328 15.21 13.22 12.91
CA ALA A 328 15.06 12.44 14.15
C ALA A 328 13.62 11.97 14.38
N LYS A 329 12.62 12.78 14.01
CA LYS A 329 11.20 12.37 14.08
C LYS A 329 10.86 11.29 13.06
N ALA A 330 11.36 11.40 11.83
CA ALA A 330 11.15 10.42 10.78
C ALA A 330 11.78 9.06 11.13
N GLU A 331 13.04 9.08 11.61
CA GLU A 331 13.74 7.87 12.05
C GLU A 331 13.04 7.19 13.22
N ARG A 332 12.60 7.96 14.23
CA ARG A 332 11.80 7.43 15.35
C ARG A 332 10.50 6.80 14.86
N PHE A 333 9.78 7.48 13.96
CA PHE A 333 8.54 6.93 13.40
C PHE A 333 8.77 5.61 12.67
N LEU A 334 9.80 5.52 11.83
CA LEU A 334 10.13 4.29 11.10
C LEU A 334 10.51 3.15 12.06
N ALA A 335 11.36 3.42 13.06
CA ALA A 335 11.74 2.44 14.06
C ALA A 335 10.52 1.92 14.85
N GLU A 336 9.63 2.82 15.27
CA GLU A 336 8.37 2.45 15.91
C GLU A 336 7.45 1.66 14.96
N ARG A 337 7.41 2.01 13.67
CA ARG A 337 6.54 1.36 12.69
C ARG A 337 7.00 -0.04 12.32
N ASP A 338 8.30 -0.22 12.06
CA ASP A 338 8.91 -1.50 11.71
C ASP A 338 8.80 -2.50 12.89
N ALA A 339 8.86 -2.02 14.13
CA ALA A 339 8.62 -2.84 15.32
C ALA A 339 7.16 -3.31 15.47
N LYS A 340 6.20 -2.60 14.83
CA LYS A 340 4.75 -2.76 15.07
C LYS A 340 3.99 -3.51 13.97
N ARG A 341 4.61 -3.90 12.85
CA ARG A 341 3.86 -4.58 11.77
C ARG A 341 4.52 -5.91 11.40
N PRO A 342 3.86 -7.06 11.64
CA PRO A 342 4.06 -8.20 10.77
C PRO A 342 3.66 -7.75 9.37
N SER A 343 4.56 -7.89 8.40
CA SER A 343 4.27 -7.57 6.99
C SER A 343 3.13 -8.47 6.50
N VAL A 344 1.89 -8.02 6.58
CA VAL A 344 0.74 -8.70 5.99
C VAL A 344 0.61 -8.18 4.56
N ASN A 345 1.22 -8.90 3.63
CA ASN A 345 1.07 -8.64 2.20
C ASN A 345 -0.34 -9.03 1.76
N VAL A 346 -1.29 -8.10 1.89
CA VAL A 346 -2.63 -8.26 1.34
C VAL A 346 -2.62 -7.78 -0.11
N SER A 347 -2.11 -8.63 -0.98
CA SER A 347 -2.67 -8.65 -2.31
C SER A 347 -2.76 -10.08 -2.83
N GLY A 348 -4.01 -10.55 -2.94
CA GLY A 348 -4.33 -11.81 -3.58
C GLY A 348 -3.75 -11.81 -4.98
N ARG A 349 -2.90 -12.79 -5.22
CA ARG A 349 -2.12 -12.90 -6.44
C ARG A 349 -1.14 -11.77 -6.71
N VAL A 350 -0.81 -10.89 -5.77
CA VAL A 350 0.14 -9.80 -6.02
C VAL A 350 0.98 -9.53 -4.77
N VAL A 351 2.28 -9.82 -4.81
CA VAL A 351 3.18 -9.34 -3.75
C VAL A 351 3.57 -7.91 -4.13
N GLN A 352 3.52 -6.98 -3.18
CA GLN A 352 4.08 -5.64 -3.36
C GLN A 352 5.29 -5.54 -2.43
N VAL A 353 6.50 -5.51 -3.00
CA VAL A 353 7.71 -5.17 -2.25
C VAL A 353 8.29 -3.89 -2.82
N GLY A 354 8.22 -2.82 -2.02
CA GLY A 354 8.53 -1.47 -2.45
C GLY A 354 7.44 -0.88 -3.37
N ASP A 355 7.87 -0.32 -4.51
CA ASP A 355 7.03 0.42 -5.46
C ASP A 355 6.56 -0.42 -6.67
N GLN A 356 6.81 -1.75 -6.67
CA GLN A 356 6.42 -2.63 -7.77
C GLN A 356 5.24 -3.54 -7.39
N ILE A 357 4.27 -3.66 -8.30
CA ILE A 357 3.05 -4.47 -8.18
C ILE A 357 3.30 -5.77 -8.98
N PHE A 358 3.62 -6.88 -8.32
CA PHE A 358 3.88 -8.18 -8.97
C PHE A 358 2.62 -9.03 -9.02
N SER A 359 2.38 -9.94 -9.98
CA SER A 359 1.22 -10.86 -9.89
C SER A 359 1.53 -12.36 -9.99
N GLY A 360 1.29 -13.16 -8.94
CA GLY A 360 1.48 -14.62 -8.85
C GLY A 360 0.94 -15.27 -7.54
N GLN A 361 0.83 -16.60 -7.47
CA GLN A 361 0.44 -17.37 -6.26
C GLN A 361 1.70 -17.72 -5.42
N PHE A 362 1.72 -17.46 -4.11
CA PHE A 362 2.92 -17.56 -3.27
C PHE A 362 2.76 -18.45 -2.03
N TYR A 363 3.81 -19.20 -1.70
CA TYR A 363 4.05 -19.83 -0.40
C TYR A 363 5.53 -19.58 0.00
N GLY A 364 5.80 -18.95 1.16
CA GLY A 364 7.15 -18.83 1.75
C GLY A 364 7.63 -17.41 2.16
N PRO A 365 8.77 -17.29 2.88
CA PRO A 365 9.28 -16.03 3.45
C PRO A 365 9.68 -14.99 2.38
N VAL A 366 9.21 -13.74 2.59
CA VAL A 366 9.05 -12.65 1.59
C VAL A 366 10.35 -12.10 0.97
N ALA A 367 11.49 -12.11 1.66
CA ALA A 367 12.77 -11.75 1.02
C ALA A 367 13.19 -12.79 -0.03
N GLY A 368 12.72 -14.03 0.15
CA GLY A 368 12.87 -15.15 -0.76
C GLY A 368 12.29 -14.89 -2.15
N THR A 369 11.07 -14.35 -2.16
CA THR A 369 10.16 -14.36 -3.31
C THR A 369 10.39 -13.19 -4.25
N VAL A 370 10.81 -12.03 -3.74
CA VAL A 370 11.03 -10.80 -4.54
C VAL A 370 12.15 -10.97 -5.55
N TYR A 371 13.24 -11.63 -5.14
CA TYR A 371 14.36 -11.86 -6.03
C TYR A 371 13.98 -12.87 -7.12
N ALA A 372 13.29 -13.96 -6.75
CA ALA A 372 12.85 -14.98 -7.69
C ALA A 372 11.91 -14.40 -8.76
N GLU A 373 10.98 -13.52 -8.38
CA GLU A 373 10.10 -12.85 -9.35
C GLU A 373 10.81 -11.82 -10.22
N ARG A 374 11.68 -11.00 -9.66
CA ARG A 374 12.45 -10.04 -10.46
C ARG A 374 13.31 -10.74 -11.53
N MET A 375 13.94 -11.86 -11.16
CA MET A 375 14.66 -12.73 -12.10
C MET A 375 13.68 -13.29 -13.15
N ARG A 376 12.54 -13.86 -12.74
CA ARG A 376 11.53 -14.40 -13.65
C ARG A 376 10.96 -13.37 -14.64
N ASP A 377 10.62 -12.16 -14.18
CA ASP A 377 10.04 -11.11 -15.01
C ASP A 377 11.04 -10.60 -16.04
N SER A 378 12.30 -10.39 -15.62
CA SER A 378 13.36 -10.02 -16.56
C SER A 378 13.61 -11.10 -17.61
N PHE A 379 13.59 -12.39 -17.24
CA PHE A 379 13.67 -13.49 -18.20
C PHE A 379 12.49 -13.52 -19.18
N ASN A 380 11.26 -13.38 -18.68
CA ASN A 380 10.07 -13.37 -19.53
C ASN A 380 10.07 -12.21 -20.52
N ASN A 381 10.48 -11.01 -20.07
CA ASN A 381 10.62 -9.85 -20.94
C ASN A 381 11.68 -10.08 -22.02
N PHE A 382 12.81 -10.67 -21.64
CA PHE A 382 13.87 -11.03 -22.57
C PHE A 382 13.42 -12.07 -23.60
N ALA A 383 12.76 -13.15 -23.16
CA ALA A 383 12.24 -14.20 -24.03
C ALA A 383 11.19 -13.67 -25.03
N ALA A 384 10.36 -12.70 -24.61
CA ALA A 384 9.41 -12.05 -25.51
C ALA A 384 10.08 -11.14 -26.55
N ALA A 385 11.23 -10.54 -26.22
CA ALA A 385 11.94 -9.59 -27.08
C ALA A 385 12.89 -10.24 -28.09
N ARG A 386 13.36 -11.47 -27.84
CA ARG A 386 14.41 -12.14 -28.63
C ARG A 386 14.01 -13.58 -28.97
N PRO A 387 13.74 -13.93 -30.24
CA PRO A 387 13.32 -15.28 -30.64
C PRO A 387 14.48 -16.28 -30.88
N ASP A 388 15.70 -16.00 -30.41
CA ASP A 388 16.85 -16.88 -30.59
C ASP A 388 16.85 -17.98 -29.51
N ASP A 389 16.53 -19.21 -29.91
CA ASP A 389 16.38 -20.38 -29.02
C ASP A 389 17.68 -20.74 -28.27
N GLU A 390 18.85 -20.60 -28.91
CA GLU A 390 20.13 -20.92 -28.27
C GLU A 390 20.45 -19.89 -27.18
N LEU A 391 20.30 -18.60 -27.50
CA LEU A 391 20.50 -17.54 -26.54
C LEU A 391 19.48 -17.64 -25.38
N GLN A 392 18.21 -17.92 -25.67
CA GLN A 392 17.18 -18.13 -24.65
C GLN A 392 17.53 -19.28 -23.70
N ALA A 393 17.99 -20.42 -24.23
CA ALA A 393 18.40 -21.56 -23.42
C ALA A 393 19.56 -21.20 -22.48
N ARG A 394 20.58 -20.47 -22.97
CA ARG A 394 21.72 -20.03 -22.16
C ARG A 394 21.35 -19.01 -21.09
N VAL A 395 20.45 -18.07 -21.41
CA VAL A 395 19.95 -17.10 -20.42
C VAL A 395 19.08 -17.81 -19.39
N GLY A 396 18.27 -18.80 -19.79
CA GLY A 396 17.49 -19.63 -18.87
C GLY A 396 18.37 -20.37 -17.87
N GLU A 397 19.42 -21.05 -18.36
CA GLU A 397 20.42 -21.71 -17.52
C GLU A 397 21.09 -20.73 -16.53
N LEU A 398 21.45 -19.52 -16.99
CA LEU A 398 21.99 -18.48 -16.12
C LEU A 398 21.00 -18.09 -15.00
N HIS A 399 19.72 -17.89 -15.33
CA HIS A 399 18.69 -17.55 -14.33
C HIS A 399 18.53 -18.64 -13.28
N GLU A 400 18.55 -19.91 -13.68
CA GLU A 400 18.49 -21.04 -12.74
C GLU A 400 19.71 -21.07 -11.80
N ARG A 401 20.93 -20.90 -12.33
CA ARG A 401 22.16 -20.88 -11.51
C ARG A 401 22.19 -19.69 -10.56
N VAL A 402 21.77 -18.52 -11.01
CA VAL A 402 21.72 -17.33 -10.16
C VAL A 402 20.59 -17.43 -9.13
N ALA A 403 19.48 -18.11 -9.42
CA ALA A 403 18.44 -18.37 -8.43
C ALA A 403 18.94 -19.25 -7.27
N ASP A 404 19.74 -20.29 -7.56
CA ASP A 404 20.41 -21.11 -6.52
C ASP A 404 21.41 -20.27 -5.70
N LEU A 405 22.23 -19.45 -6.37
CA LEU A 405 23.15 -18.52 -5.69
C LEU A 405 22.39 -17.56 -4.75
N VAL A 406 21.31 -16.95 -5.23
CA VAL A 406 20.49 -16.02 -4.45
C VAL A 406 19.81 -16.73 -3.27
N ALA A 407 19.42 -18.00 -3.41
CA ALA A 407 18.87 -18.77 -2.30
C ALA A 407 19.91 -18.95 -1.18
N ARG A 408 21.16 -19.27 -1.52
CA ARG A 408 22.26 -19.46 -0.56
C ARG A 408 22.75 -18.15 0.05
N LEU A 409 22.84 -17.09 -0.75
CA LEU A 409 23.19 -15.76 -0.25
C LEU A 409 22.15 -15.20 0.73
N LYS A 410 20.88 -15.59 0.66
CA LYS A 410 19.89 -15.15 1.68
C LYS A 410 20.24 -15.61 3.08
N GLU A 411 20.90 -16.76 3.22
CA GLU A 411 21.29 -17.28 4.52
C GLU A 411 22.64 -16.71 4.96
N ALA A 412 23.59 -16.59 4.05
CA ALA A 412 24.95 -16.15 4.36
C ALA A 412 25.15 -14.62 4.37
N ALA A 413 24.55 -13.91 3.40
CA ALA A 413 24.72 -12.48 3.16
C ALA A 413 23.50 -11.87 2.43
N PRO A 414 22.40 -11.56 3.15
CA PRO A 414 21.12 -11.15 2.56
C PRO A 414 21.21 -9.92 1.65
N ASP A 415 22.12 -8.98 1.97
CA ASP A 415 22.32 -7.76 1.18
C ASP A 415 22.88 -8.07 -0.22
N ASP A 416 23.78 -9.06 -0.31
CA ASP A 416 24.36 -9.50 -1.58
C ASP A 416 23.31 -10.21 -2.45
N ALA A 417 22.38 -10.96 -1.85
CA ALA A 417 21.32 -11.66 -2.57
C ALA A 417 20.44 -10.69 -3.39
N GLY A 418 20.12 -9.52 -2.81
CA GLY A 418 19.35 -8.49 -3.49
C GLY A 418 20.12 -7.78 -4.60
N GLU A 419 21.42 -7.55 -4.40
CA GLU A 419 22.30 -6.95 -5.40
C GLU A 419 22.51 -7.88 -6.61
N VAL A 420 22.71 -9.18 -6.37
CA VAL A 420 22.85 -10.19 -7.43
C VAL A 420 21.58 -10.29 -8.27
N ALA A 421 20.40 -10.38 -7.63
CA ALA A 421 19.13 -10.43 -8.35
C ALA A 421 18.86 -9.16 -9.15
N GLY A 422 19.25 -7.99 -8.62
CA GLY A 422 19.16 -6.71 -9.33
C GLY A 422 20.10 -6.65 -10.53
N THR A 423 21.36 -7.08 -10.34
CA THR A 423 22.38 -7.14 -11.39
C THR A 423 21.98 -8.10 -12.51
N LEU A 424 21.41 -9.26 -12.19
CA LEU A 424 20.88 -10.20 -13.19
C LEU A 424 19.74 -9.60 -14.00
N ALA A 425 18.82 -8.88 -13.37
CA ALA A 425 17.74 -8.21 -14.09
C ALA A 425 18.27 -7.18 -15.08
N THR A 426 19.20 -6.32 -14.65
CA THR A 426 19.85 -5.33 -15.53
C THR A 426 20.67 -5.99 -16.64
N PHE A 427 21.36 -7.10 -16.34
CA PHE A 427 22.08 -7.89 -17.34
C PHE A 427 21.12 -8.41 -18.41
N THR A 428 19.97 -8.95 -18.00
CA THR A 428 18.94 -9.52 -18.88
C THR A 428 18.26 -8.43 -19.72
N ASP A 429 17.97 -7.26 -19.14
CA ASP A 429 17.43 -6.10 -19.86
C ASP A 429 18.42 -5.57 -20.90
N GLU A 430 19.73 -5.56 -20.59
CA GLU A 430 20.77 -5.16 -21.54
C GLU A 430 20.88 -6.13 -22.72
N LEU A 431 20.73 -7.44 -22.47
CA LEU A 431 20.68 -8.48 -23.51
C LEU A 431 19.46 -8.33 -24.43
N ALA A 432 18.33 -7.84 -23.91
CA ALA A 432 17.11 -7.67 -24.68
C ALA A 432 17.20 -6.52 -25.71
N LYS A 433 18.10 -5.55 -25.53
CA LYS A 433 18.28 -4.42 -26.47
C LYS A 433 18.75 -4.89 -27.84
N GLU A 434 18.33 -4.21 -28.92
CA GLU A 434 18.75 -4.56 -30.29
C GLU A 434 20.27 -4.66 -30.46
N LYS A 435 21.01 -3.72 -29.85
CA LYS A 435 22.48 -3.66 -29.81
C LYS A 435 22.98 -3.62 -28.36
N PRO A 436 23.17 -4.77 -27.70
CA PRO A 436 23.63 -4.82 -26.32
C PRO A 436 25.02 -4.19 -26.16
N ASN A 437 25.22 -3.41 -25.09
CA ASN A 437 26.52 -2.82 -24.80
C ASN A 437 27.46 -3.88 -24.19
N ARG A 438 28.47 -4.30 -24.96
CA ARG A 438 29.45 -5.32 -24.57
C ARG A 438 30.20 -5.00 -23.28
N THR A 439 30.57 -3.73 -23.07
CA THR A 439 31.29 -3.29 -21.87
C THR A 439 30.40 -3.41 -20.64
N THR A 440 29.13 -2.99 -20.75
CA THR A 440 28.13 -3.12 -19.69
C THR A 440 27.86 -4.58 -19.35
N LEU A 441 27.64 -5.44 -20.36
CA LEU A 441 27.44 -6.88 -20.14
C LEU A 441 28.63 -7.52 -19.43
N LYS A 442 29.86 -7.21 -19.86
CA LYS A 442 31.08 -7.73 -19.21
C LYS A 442 31.17 -7.30 -17.74
N ALA A 443 30.86 -6.03 -17.44
CA ALA A 443 30.89 -5.51 -16.09
C ALA A 443 29.83 -6.16 -15.19
N LEU A 444 28.58 -6.27 -15.66
CA LEU A 444 27.48 -6.90 -14.94
C LEU A 444 27.71 -8.39 -14.72
N GLY A 445 28.17 -9.10 -15.75
CA GLY A 445 28.52 -10.53 -15.66
C GLY A 445 29.64 -10.78 -14.64
N ARG A 446 30.66 -9.90 -14.60
CA ARG A 446 31.71 -9.95 -13.58
C ARG A 446 31.16 -9.75 -12.17
N GLY A 447 30.23 -8.80 -11.99
CA GLY A 447 29.57 -8.58 -10.71
C GLY A 447 28.84 -9.83 -10.19
N ILE A 448 28.11 -10.52 -11.07
CA ILE A 448 27.43 -11.78 -10.72
C ILE A 448 28.44 -12.87 -10.34
N ALA A 449 29.51 -13.04 -11.13
CA ALA A 449 30.55 -14.03 -10.88
C ALA A 449 31.35 -13.74 -9.59
N ASP A 450 31.64 -12.48 -9.30
CA ASP A 450 32.36 -12.07 -8.09
C ASP A 450 31.50 -12.29 -6.83
N ALA A 451 30.19 -12.04 -6.89
CA ALA A 451 29.28 -12.39 -5.80
C ALA A 451 29.19 -13.92 -5.58
N ALA A 452 29.25 -14.71 -6.66
CA ALA A 452 29.23 -16.16 -6.57
C ALA A 452 30.44 -16.75 -5.82
N LYS A 453 31.59 -16.05 -5.77
CA LYS A 453 32.78 -16.47 -5.00
C LYS A 453 32.54 -16.51 -3.49
N LYS A 454 31.51 -15.82 -2.99
CA LYS A 454 31.11 -15.85 -1.57
C LYS A 454 30.45 -17.17 -1.18
N VAL A 455 30.03 -17.98 -2.15
CA VAL A 455 29.34 -19.27 -1.93
C VAL A 455 30.06 -20.34 -2.76
N ALA A 456 31.00 -21.04 -2.11
CA ALA A 456 32.05 -21.83 -2.76
C ALA A 456 31.54 -22.90 -3.75
N ASP A 457 30.40 -23.54 -3.48
CA ASP A 457 29.88 -24.65 -4.28
C ASP A 457 29.02 -24.22 -5.49
N VAL A 458 28.65 -22.94 -5.60
CA VAL A 458 27.93 -22.38 -6.75
C VAL A 458 28.78 -21.44 -7.60
N THR A 459 30.02 -21.14 -7.18
CA THR A 459 30.92 -20.25 -7.91
C THR A 459 31.18 -20.72 -9.35
N THR A 460 31.63 -21.97 -9.53
CA THR A 460 31.97 -22.51 -10.85
C THR A 460 30.75 -22.64 -11.77
N PRO A 461 29.59 -23.17 -11.33
CA PRO A 461 28.38 -23.20 -12.17
C PRO A 461 27.92 -21.82 -12.64
N VAL A 462 27.91 -20.81 -11.76
CA VAL A 462 27.47 -19.46 -12.12
C VAL A 462 28.45 -18.79 -13.09
N ALA A 463 29.76 -18.85 -12.82
CA ALA A 463 30.77 -18.28 -13.72
C ALA A 463 30.75 -18.92 -15.12
N THR A 464 30.50 -20.23 -15.18
CA THR A 464 30.36 -20.97 -16.45
C THR A 464 29.14 -20.49 -17.23
N ALA A 465 27.98 -20.36 -16.58
CA ALA A 465 26.75 -19.89 -17.21
C ALA A 465 26.87 -18.44 -17.71
N VAL A 466 27.46 -17.54 -16.92
CA VAL A 466 27.72 -16.15 -17.34
C VAL A 466 28.64 -16.13 -18.57
N SER A 467 29.73 -16.91 -18.55
CA SER A 467 30.69 -16.97 -19.67
C SER A 467 30.06 -17.52 -20.94
N ALA A 468 29.16 -18.51 -20.83
CA ALA A 468 28.44 -19.06 -21.97
C ALA A 468 27.58 -18.00 -22.67
N VAL A 469 26.85 -17.17 -21.91
CA VAL A 469 26.05 -16.06 -22.47
C VAL A 469 26.97 -15.00 -23.08
N LEU A 470 28.04 -14.59 -22.40
CA LEU A 470 28.98 -13.57 -22.91
C LEU A 470 29.67 -13.98 -24.22
N LYS A 471 29.97 -15.27 -24.39
CA LYS A 471 30.59 -15.82 -25.61
C LYS A 471 29.73 -15.60 -26.85
N LEU A 472 28.40 -15.69 -26.73
CA LEU A 472 27.47 -15.44 -27.84
C LEU A 472 27.56 -14.00 -28.38
N PHE A 473 28.04 -13.06 -27.57
CA PHE A 473 28.25 -11.66 -27.96
C PHE A 473 29.69 -11.35 -28.38
N GLY A 474 30.57 -12.36 -28.46
CA GLY A 474 31.99 -12.19 -28.78
C GLY A 474 32.80 -11.53 -27.67
N ILE A 475 32.35 -11.65 -26.42
CA ILE A 475 33.04 -11.12 -25.24
C ILE A 475 33.89 -12.24 -24.64
N ALA A 476 35.18 -11.99 -24.42
CA ALA A 476 36.08 -12.95 -23.79
C ALA A 476 35.57 -13.36 -22.39
N ALA A 477 35.77 -14.64 -22.04
CA ALA A 477 35.36 -15.21 -20.76
C ALA A 477 35.96 -14.45 -19.55
N LEU A 478 35.27 -14.52 -18.42
CA LEU A 478 35.54 -13.78 -17.18
C LEU A 478 36.64 -14.38 -16.32
#